data_AF-A0A9X5KT67-F1
#
_entry.id   AF-A0A9X5KT67-F1
#
_cell.length_a   1.000
_cell.length_b   1.000
_cell.length_c   1.000
_cell.angle_alpha   90.00
_cell.angle_beta   90.00
_cell.angle_gamma   90.00
#
_symmetry.space_group_name_H-M   'P 1'
#
loop_
_entity.id
_entity.type
_entity.pdbx_description
1 polymer ?
#
loop_
_entity_poly.entity_id
_entity_poly.type
_entity_poly.pdbx_seq_one_letter_code
_entity_poly.pdbx_strand_id
1 'polypeptide(L)'
;MQLSTQFISHKMQFAVLNEASTRTARNLDPFTGEDYYGNPIVRIEMQGCGRGYIPNPTDLNNPILDENMNTAIAKFDRETKKLYTAFPVSDHQC
;
A
#
# COMPACT_ATOMS: atom_id res chain seq x y z
N MET A 1 5.68 8.62 9.14
CA MET A 1 4.23 8.59 9.40
C MET A 1 3.88 7.14 9.74
N GLN A 2 3.37 6.86 10.94
CA GLN A 2 2.94 5.51 11.29
C GLN A 2 1.54 5.30 10.71
N LEU A 3 1.43 4.39 9.75
CA LEU A 3 0.14 4.04 9.14
C LEU A 3 -0.57 3.03 10.03
N SER A 4 -1.84 3.29 10.33
CA SER A 4 -2.71 2.38 11.09
C SER A 4 -3.76 1.82 10.14
N THR A 5 -3.32 0.98 9.21
CA THR A 5 -4.16 0.39 8.16
C THR A 5 -4.03 -1.13 8.16
N GLN A 6 -5.10 -1.81 7.74
CA GLN A 6 -5.14 -3.25 7.60
C GLN A 6 -5.95 -3.65 6.38
N PHE A 7 -5.58 -4.76 5.76
CA PHE A 7 -6.39 -5.37 4.72
C PHE A 7 -7.72 -5.86 5.31
N ILE A 8 -8.79 -5.77 4.52
CA ILE A 8 -10.10 -6.28 4.96
C ILE A 8 -10.13 -7.81 5.11
N SER A 9 -9.21 -8.51 4.46
CA SER A 9 -9.06 -9.96 4.57
C SER A 9 -7.67 -10.43 4.12
N HIS A 10 -7.27 -11.62 4.57
CA HIS A 10 -6.06 -12.29 4.09
C HIS A 10 -6.10 -12.58 2.58
N LYS A 11 -7.28 -12.78 2.00
CA LYS A 11 -7.43 -12.97 0.55
C LYS A 11 -6.98 -11.72 -0.21
N MET A 12 -7.37 -10.53 0.25
CA MET A 12 -6.96 -9.27 -0.37
C MET A 12 -5.47 -9.03 -0.19
N GLN A 13 -4.95 -9.28 1.01
CA GLN A 13 -3.51 -9.23 1.27
C GLN A 13 -2.73 -10.13 0.30
N PHE A 14 -3.16 -11.39 0.15
CA PHE A 14 -2.51 -12.34 -0.76
C PHE A 14 -2.58 -11.87 -2.22
N ALA A 15 -3.73 -11.35 -2.67
CA ALA A 15 -3.89 -10.83 -4.02
C ALA A 15 -2.89 -9.69 -4.31
N VAL A 16 -2.70 -8.76 -3.36
CA VAL A 16 -1.73 -7.67 -3.45
C VAL A 16 -0.29 -8.18 -3.50
N LEU A 17 0.07 -9.13 -2.61
CA LEU A 17 1.42 -9.72 -2.59
C LEU A 17 1.73 -10.47 -3.89
N ASN A 18 0.76 -11.21 -4.42
CA ASN A 18 0.88 -11.92 -5.69
C ASN A 18 1.07 -10.94 -6.85
N GLU A 19 0.20 -9.93 -6.95
CA GLU A 19 0.29 -8.87 -7.98
C GLU A 19 1.66 -8.18 -7.97
N ALA A 20 2.19 -7.85 -6.79
CA ALA A 20 3.50 -7.22 -6.64
C ALA A 20 4.67 -8.16 -7.00
N SER A 21 4.58 -9.45 -6.64
CA SER A 21 5.71 -10.39 -6.76
C SER A 21 5.82 -11.06 -8.13
N THR A 22 4.75 -11.10 -8.93
CA THR A 22 4.75 -11.81 -10.22
C THR A 22 4.89 -10.90 -11.44
N ARG A 23 5.17 -9.60 -11.27
CA ARG A 23 5.18 -8.62 -12.37
C ARG A 23 6.16 -8.97 -13.49
N THR A 24 7.41 -9.24 -13.15
CA THR A 24 8.44 -9.60 -14.14
C THR A 24 8.12 -10.90 -14.87
N ALA A 25 7.58 -11.91 -14.17
CA ALA A 25 7.14 -13.16 -14.79
C ALA A 25 6.00 -12.95 -15.82
N ARG A 26 5.24 -11.86 -15.69
CA ARG A 26 4.19 -11.44 -16.64
C ARG A 26 4.69 -10.41 -17.67
N ASN A 27 5.99 -10.18 -17.79
CA ASN A 27 6.59 -9.15 -18.66
C ASN A 27 6.10 -7.72 -18.37
N LEU A 28 5.84 -7.40 -17.10
CA LEU A 28 5.53 -6.05 -16.64
C LEU A 28 6.72 -5.42 -15.94
N ASP A 29 6.76 -4.08 -15.92
CA ASP A 29 7.73 -3.34 -15.12
C ASP A 29 7.64 -3.78 -13.65
N PRO A 30 8.78 -4.11 -13.00
CA PRO A 30 8.80 -4.67 -11.66
C PRO A 30 8.26 -3.70 -10.60
N PHE A 31 8.35 -2.39 -10.85
CA PHE A 31 7.93 -1.33 -9.95
C PHE A 31 7.08 -0.31 -10.70
N THR A 32 6.22 0.41 -9.99
CA THR A 32 5.40 1.49 -10.55
C THR A 32 5.87 2.87 -10.10
N GLY A 33 6.89 2.94 -9.26
CA GLY A 33 7.45 4.19 -8.73
C GLY A 33 8.39 3.94 -7.57
N GLU A 34 8.69 5.02 -6.84
CA GLU A 34 9.51 5.01 -5.64
C GLU A 34 8.83 5.80 -4.53
N ASP A 35 9.08 5.45 -3.26
CA ASP A 35 8.66 6.25 -2.12
C ASP A 35 9.62 7.43 -1.87
N TYR A 36 9.27 8.30 -0.91
CA TYR A 36 10.09 9.47 -0.55
C TYR A 36 11.56 9.15 -0.20
N TYR A 37 11.86 7.92 0.23
CA TYR A 37 13.20 7.49 0.60
C TYR A 37 13.95 6.78 -0.55
N GLY A 38 13.34 6.72 -1.74
CA GLY A 38 13.89 6.03 -2.92
C GLY A 38 13.75 4.51 -2.84
N ASN A 39 12.85 3.98 -2.00
CA ASN A 39 12.53 2.56 -2.04
C ASN A 39 11.57 2.30 -3.20
N PRO A 40 11.82 1.29 -4.05
CA PRO A 40 10.88 0.93 -5.10
C PRO A 40 9.55 0.47 -4.52
N ILE A 41 8.46 0.83 -5.21
CA ILE A 41 7.12 0.45 -4.82
C ILE A 41 6.33 -0.11 -6.00
N VAL A 42 5.30 -0.89 -5.68
CA VAL A 42 4.20 -1.20 -6.60
C VAL A 42 2.92 -0.64 -5.98
N ARG A 43 2.30 0.32 -6.67
CA ARG A 43 0.98 0.87 -6.36
C ARG A 43 -0.06 0.03 -7.09
N ILE A 44 -1.03 -0.50 -6.34
CA ILE A 44 -2.03 -1.45 -6.82
C ILE A 44 -3.40 -0.88 -6.53
N GLU A 45 -4.19 -0.63 -7.57
CA GLU A 45 -5.59 -0.24 -7.42
C GLU A 45 -6.43 -1.49 -7.20
N MET A 46 -7.09 -1.55 -6.05
CA MET A 46 -7.90 -2.69 -5.61
C MET A 46 -9.01 -2.16 -4.70
N GLN A 47 -10.22 -2.07 -5.25
CA GLN A 47 -11.37 -1.51 -4.55
C GLN A 47 -11.65 -2.24 -3.23
N GLY A 48 -11.88 -1.45 -2.17
CA GLY A 48 -12.16 -1.95 -0.83
C GLY A 48 -11.09 -2.91 -0.29
N CYS A 49 -9.81 -2.75 -0.67
CA CYS A 49 -8.76 -3.65 -0.22
C CYS A 49 -8.45 -3.54 1.27
N GLY A 50 -8.76 -2.41 1.89
CA GLY A 50 -8.41 -2.16 3.27
C GLY A 50 -9.23 -1.08 3.95
N ARG A 51 -8.93 -0.92 5.24
CA ARG A 51 -9.46 0.12 6.12
C ARG A 51 -8.39 0.58 7.09
N GLY A 52 -8.56 1.76 7.66
CA GLY A 52 -7.64 2.28 8.66
C GLY A 52 -7.87 3.73 9.00
N TYR A 53 -7.03 4.24 9.89
CA TYR A 53 -7.08 5.63 10.31
C TYR A 53 -6.03 6.45 9.55
N ILE A 54 -6.43 7.63 9.07
CA ILE A 54 -5.53 8.63 8.49
C ILE A 54 -5.39 9.85 9.42
N PRO A 55 -4.26 10.57 9.35
CA PRO A 55 -4.09 11.81 10.10
C PRO A 55 -5.19 12.82 9.75
N ASN A 56 -5.71 13.48 10.78
CA ASN A 56 -6.60 14.62 10.62
C ASN A 56 -5.79 15.92 10.80
N PRO A 57 -5.59 16.73 9.75
CA PRO A 57 -4.76 17.94 9.85
C PRO A 57 -5.40 19.04 10.72
N THR A 58 -6.72 18.98 10.94
CA THR A 58 -7.44 19.95 11.75
C THR A 58 -7.44 19.59 13.24
N ASP A 59 -7.41 18.30 13.57
CA ASP A 59 -7.37 17.81 14.96
C ASP A 59 -6.57 16.51 15.06
N LEU A 60 -5.34 16.62 15.56
CA LEU A 60 -4.41 15.50 15.69
C LEU A 60 -4.89 14.40 16.65
N ASN A 61 -5.82 14.70 17.55
CA ASN A 61 -6.35 13.73 18.51
C ASN A 61 -7.58 12.98 17.96
N ASN A 62 -8.10 13.39 16.80
CA ASN A 62 -9.29 12.82 16.19
C ASN A 62 -9.01 12.33 14.76
N PRO A 63 -8.29 11.19 14.60
CA PRO A 63 -7.97 10.67 13.28
C PRO A 63 -9.22 10.23 12.52
N ILE A 64 -9.18 10.34 11.19
CA ILE A 64 -10.32 10.01 10.34
C ILE A 64 -10.25 8.51 10.00
N LEU A 65 -11.33 7.78 10.29
CA LEU A 65 -11.49 6.40 9.83
C LEU A 65 -11.86 6.40 8.35
N ASP A 66 -11.04 5.76 7.52
CA ASP A 66 -11.36 5.39 6.16
C ASP A 66 -11.68 3.89 6.12
N GLU A 67 -12.95 3.57 5.87
CA GLU A 67 -13.43 2.19 5.81
C GLU A 67 -13.24 1.53 4.43
N ASN A 68 -12.93 2.30 3.39
CA ASN A 68 -12.95 1.85 1.99
C ASN A 68 -11.72 2.33 1.21
N MET A 69 -10.54 1.87 1.64
CA MET A 69 -9.29 2.14 0.91
C MET A 69 -9.25 1.33 -0.39
N ASN A 70 -9.06 2.01 -1.52
CA ASN A 70 -9.07 1.37 -2.85
C ASN A 70 -7.68 1.21 -3.46
N THR A 71 -6.64 1.49 -2.68
CA THR A 71 -5.25 1.40 -3.13
C THR A 71 -4.43 0.64 -2.10
N ALA A 72 -3.51 -0.20 -2.58
CA ALA A 72 -2.47 -0.81 -1.76
C ALA A 72 -1.08 -0.46 -2.30
N ILE A 73 -0.12 -0.36 -1.40
CA ILE A 73 1.30 -0.18 -1.73
C ILE A 73 2.07 -1.40 -1.24
N ALA A 74 2.84 -1.99 -2.14
CA ALA A 74 3.88 -2.97 -1.82
C ALA A 74 5.24 -2.28 -1.89
N LYS A 75 6.06 -2.40 -0.84
CA LYS A 75 7.39 -1.78 -0.76
C LYS A 75 8.49 -2.81 -0.84
N PHE A 76 9.53 -2.44 -1.60
CA PHE A 76 10.70 -3.26 -1.82
C PHE A 76 11.92 -2.58 -1.24
N ASP A 77 12.82 -3.40 -0.72
CA ASP A 77 14.09 -2.92 -0.21
C ASP A 77 14.91 -2.28 -1.35
N ARG A 78 15.55 -1.15 -1.07
CA ARG A 78 16.21 -0.35 -2.10
C ARG A 78 17.36 -1.08 -2.78
N GLU A 79 18.13 -1.86 -2.04
CA GLU A 79 19.34 -2.53 -2.54
C GLU A 79 19.01 -3.91 -3.08
N THR A 80 18.39 -4.75 -2.25
CA THR A 80 18.12 -6.15 -2.55
C THR A 80 16.90 -6.35 -3.44
N LYS A 81 16.06 -5.32 -3.60
CA LYS A 81 14.78 -5.38 -4.34
C LYS A 81 13.82 -6.45 -3.81
N LYS A 82 13.99 -6.87 -2.55
CA LYS A 82 13.09 -7.84 -1.91
C LYS A 82 11.87 -7.14 -1.33
N LEU A 83 10.69 -7.71 -1.57
CA LEU A 83 9.45 -7.28 -0.95
C LEU A 83 9.55 -7.47 0.56
N TYR A 84 9.30 -6.41 1.35
CA TYR A 84 9.33 -6.51 2.81
C TYR A 84 8.01 -6.11 3.49
N THR A 85 7.12 -5.39 2.79
CA THR A 85 5.79 -5.07 3.32
C THR A 85 4.81 -4.74 2.21
N ALA A 86 3.52 -4.91 2.50
CA ALA A 86 2.43 -4.39 1.71
C ALA A 86 1.30 -3.93 2.63
N PHE A 87 0.64 -2.83 2.29
CA PHE A 87 -0.42 -2.25 3.13
C PHE A 87 -1.41 -1.43 2.28
N PRO A 88 -2.70 -1.37 2.69
CA PRO A 88 -3.67 -0.43 2.12
C PRO A 88 -3.31 1.01 2.45
N VAL A 89 -3.63 1.91 1.52
CA VAL A 89 -3.49 3.37 1.68
C VAL A 89 -4.79 4.06 1.30
N SER A 90 -5.11 5.12 2.03
CA SER A 90 -6.27 5.95 1.72
C SER A 90 -6.03 6.75 0.44
N ASP A 91 -7.08 6.88 -0.38
CA ASP A 91 -7.07 7.79 -1.52
C ASP A 91 -7.23 9.26 -1.09
N HIS A 92 -7.55 9.50 0.18
CA HIS A 92 -7.70 10.83 0.79
C HIS A 92 -6.40 11.39 1.37
N GLN A 93 -5.27 10.69 1.25
CA GLN A 93 -3.96 11.24 1.61
C GLN A 93 -3.51 12.23 0.52
N CYS A 94 -3.75 13.52 0.78
CA CYS A 94 -3.12 14.65 0.10
C CYS A 94 -1.79 15.01 0.80
#